data_AF-A0A1H0VLL6-F1
#
_entry.id   AF-A0A1H0VLL6-F1
#
_cell.length_a   1.000
_cell.length_b   1.000
_cell.length_c   1.000
_cell.angle_alpha   90.00
_cell.angle_beta   90.00
_cell.angle_gamma   90.00
#
_symmetry.space_group_name_H-M   'P 1'
#
loop_
_entity.id
_entity.type
_entity.pdbx_description
1 polymer ?
#
loop_
_entity_poly.entity_id
_entity_poly.type
_entity_poly.pdbx_seq_one_letter_code
_entity_poly.pdbx_strand_id
1 'polypeptide(L)'
;MNLEIPQSLIHPLLAMVQAESPLARELKEHGICHGSMSVSVRLFDAQALNSLYTLSKAQNERELLFQMLALDNIYNAPQARTIPSLELLVAGLVAYLSRDVIDGWLYQRSRDGVLVP
;
A
#
# COMPACT_ATOMS: atom_id res chain seq x y z
N MET A 1 1.44 5.55 6.95
CA MET A 1 1.82 4.69 5.81
C MET A 1 1.98 5.59 4.59
N ASN A 2 2.97 5.30 3.76
CA ASN A 2 3.12 5.90 2.43
C ASN A 2 2.85 4.82 1.38
N LEU A 3 2.38 5.23 0.21
CA LEU A 3 2.21 4.37 -0.96
C LEU A 3 3.33 4.67 -1.96
N GLU A 4 3.98 3.63 -2.43
CA GLU A 4 4.93 3.70 -3.54
C GLU A 4 4.15 3.64 -4.86
N ILE A 5 3.98 4.79 -5.52
CA ILE A 5 3.25 4.93 -6.77
C ILE A 5 4.23 4.82 -7.94
N PRO A 6 4.10 3.82 -8.83
CA PRO A 6 4.90 3.75 -10.05
C PRO A 6 4.73 5.00 -10.92
N GLN A 7 5.81 5.46 -11.54
CA GLN A 7 5.78 6.64 -12.42
C GLN A 7 4.72 6.54 -13.53
N SER A 8 4.48 5.32 -14.04
CA SER A 8 3.44 5.00 -15.03
C SER A 8 2.03 5.43 -14.59
N LEU A 9 1.77 5.48 -13.28
CA LEU A 9 0.47 5.82 -12.72
C LEU A 9 0.32 7.29 -12.33
N ILE A 10 1.42 8.07 -12.23
CA ILE A 10 1.38 9.45 -11.74
C ILE A 10 0.52 10.35 -12.64
N HIS A 11 0.77 10.36 -13.94
CA HIS A 11 0.00 11.17 -14.87
C HIS A 11 -1.48 10.72 -15.01
N PRO A 12 -1.78 9.41 -15.15
CA PRO A 12 -3.16 8.93 -15.11
C PRO A 12 -3.89 9.31 -13.81
N LEU A 13 -3.23 9.18 -12.65
CA LEU A 13 -3.81 9.54 -11.37
C LEU A 13 -4.09 11.05 -11.29
N LEU A 14 -3.14 11.88 -11.72
CA LEU A 14 -3.30 13.34 -11.80
C LEU A 14 -4.51 13.77 -12.63
N ALA A 15 -4.86 13.03 -13.68
CA ALA A 15 -6.03 13.30 -14.51
C ALA A 15 -7.37 12.94 -13.83
N MET A 16 -7.34 12.10 -12.79
CA MET A 16 -8.53 11.59 -12.09
C MET A 16 -8.78 12.26 -10.73
N VAL A 17 -7.80 13.00 -10.20
CA VAL A 17 -7.89 13.72 -8.93
C VAL A 17 -8.18 15.20 -9.15
N GLN A 18 -8.74 15.86 -8.13
CA GLN A 18 -9.02 17.30 -8.20
C GLN A 18 -7.71 18.09 -8.30
N ALA A 19 -7.61 18.99 -9.28
CA ALA A 19 -6.36 19.67 -9.64
C ALA A 19 -5.74 20.53 -8.52
N GLU A 20 -6.57 21.01 -7.59
CA GLU A 20 -6.18 21.85 -6.43
C GLU A 20 -6.01 21.05 -5.13
N SER A 21 -6.24 19.73 -5.17
CA SER A 21 -6.05 18.88 -4.00
C SER A 21 -4.58 18.86 -3.54
N PRO A 22 -4.32 18.67 -2.24
CA PRO A 22 -2.94 18.57 -1.73
C PRO A 22 -2.17 17.41 -2.39
N LEU A 23 -2.85 16.30 -2.67
CA LEU A 23 -2.30 15.18 -3.46
C LEU A 23 -1.86 15.60 -4.85
N ALA A 24 -2.70 16.33 -5.59
CA ALA A 24 -2.36 16.80 -6.94
C ALA A 24 -1.16 17.75 -6.93
N ARG A 25 -0.97 18.54 -5.87
CA ARG A 25 0.21 19.40 -5.71
C ARG A 25 1.46 18.56 -5.51
N GLU A 26 1.43 17.59 -4.59
CA GLU A 26 2.57 16.71 -4.33
C GLU A 26 2.98 15.92 -5.57
N LEU A 27 2.01 15.30 -6.27
CA LEU A 27 2.24 14.56 -7.51
C LEU A 27 2.80 15.44 -8.66
N LYS A 28 2.54 16.75 -8.66
CA LYS A 28 3.09 17.70 -9.64
C LYS A 28 4.48 18.19 -9.26
N GLU A 29 4.73 18.40 -7.97
CA GLU A 29 6.02 18.87 -7.43
C GLU A 29 7.12 17.83 -7.62
N HIS A 30 6.75 16.54 -7.53
CA HIS A 30 7.64 15.43 -7.86
C HIS A 30 7.67 15.18 -9.38
N GLY A 31 8.38 16.05 -10.10
CA GLY A 31 8.77 15.81 -11.49
C GLY A 31 9.77 14.66 -11.64
N ILE A 32 9.72 13.98 -12.81
CA ILE A 32 10.58 12.87 -13.28
C ILE A 32 11.20 12.03 -12.14
N CYS A 33 10.39 11.25 -11.44
CA CYS A 33 10.89 10.21 -10.54
C CYS A 33 11.33 8.99 -11.36
N HIS A 34 12.58 8.54 -11.22
CA HIS A 34 13.02 7.26 -11.78
C HIS A 34 12.50 6.13 -10.89
N GLY A 35 11.40 5.47 -11.29
CA GLY A 35 10.84 4.31 -10.59
C GLY A 35 9.49 4.62 -9.92
N SER A 36 9.46 4.66 -8.58
CA SER A 36 8.27 4.96 -7.78
C SER A 36 8.39 6.30 -7.06
N MET A 37 7.23 6.89 -6.74
CA MET A 37 7.10 8.05 -5.88
C MET A 37 6.41 7.63 -4.58
N SER A 38 7.04 7.91 -3.44
CA SER A 38 6.45 7.66 -2.12
C SER A 38 5.52 8.80 -1.74
N VAL A 39 4.23 8.50 -1.51
CA VAL A 39 3.18 9.50 -1.24
C VAL A 39 2.46 9.16 0.05
N SER A 40 2.25 10.15 0.92
CA SER A 40 1.56 9.92 2.19
C SER A 40 0.08 9.56 1.97
N VAL A 41 -0.37 8.46 2.58
CA VAL A 41 -1.79 8.05 2.52
C VAL A 41 -2.74 9.14 3.02
N ARG A 42 -2.27 10.02 3.92
CA ARG A 42 -3.08 11.10 4.51
C ARG A 42 -3.53 12.14 3.49
N LEU A 43 -2.90 12.18 2.32
CA LEU A 43 -3.18 13.14 1.26
C LEU A 43 -4.24 12.61 0.29
N PHE A 44 -4.57 11.32 0.37
CA PHE A 44 -5.62 10.71 -0.41
C PHE A 44 -6.98 10.83 0.28
N ASP A 45 -7.97 11.26 -0.50
CA ASP A 45 -9.37 11.05 -0.15
C ASP A 45 -9.87 9.69 -0.66
N ALA A 46 -11.10 9.32 -0.31
CA ALA A 46 -11.69 8.05 -0.71
C ALA A 46 -11.80 7.90 -2.25
N GLN A 47 -12.06 9.00 -2.97
CA GLN A 47 -12.14 8.98 -4.42
C GLN A 47 -10.76 8.72 -5.05
N ALA A 48 -9.72 9.39 -4.58
CA ALA A 48 -8.35 9.22 -5.04
C ALA A 48 -7.83 7.81 -4.76
N LEU A 49 -8.14 7.22 -3.60
CA LEU A 49 -7.81 5.81 -3.32
C LEU A 49 -8.53 4.86 -4.30
N ASN A 50 -9.81 5.06 -4.58
CA ASN A 50 -10.54 4.22 -5.53
C ASN A 50 -10.00 4.36 -6.97
N SER A 51 -9.64 5.58 -7.38
CA SER A 51 -9.01 5.85 -8.66
C SER A 51 -7.65 5.15 -8.77
N LEU A 52 -6.81 5.26 -7.73
CA LEU A 52 -5.53 4.58 -7.67
C LEU A 52 -5.69 3.06 -7.76
N TYR A 53 -6.63 2.48 -7.00
CA TYR A 53 -6.91 1.04 -7.04
C TYR A 53 -7.29 0.57 -8.45
N THR A 54 -8.17 1.32 -9.12
CA THR A 54 -8.63 1.00 -10.47
C THR A 54 -7.48 1.06 -11.47
N LEU A 55 -6.63 2.08 -11.38
CA LEU A 55 -5.44 2.22 -12.22
C LEU A 55 -4.43 1.10 -11.98
N SER A 56 -4.12 0.80 -10.72
CA SER A 56 -3.19 -0.28 -10.35
C SER A 56 -3.69 -1.63 -10.82
N LYS A 57 -4.99 -1.89 -10.72
CA LYS A 57 -5.61 -3.13 -11.23
C LYS A 57 -5.54 -3.21 -12.75
N ALA A 58 -5.80 -2.12 -13.47
CA ALA A 58 -5.74 -2.09 -14.92
C ALA A 58 -4.32 -2.30 -15.47
N GLN A 59 -3.30 -1.80 -14.77
CA GLN A 59 -1.88 -1.95 -15.14
C GLN A 59 -1.19 -3.15 -14.48
N ASN A 60 -1.92 -3.97 -13.72
CA ASN A 60 -1.41 -5.14 -12.99
C ASN A 60 -0.24 -4.80 -12.04
N GLU A 61 -0.30 -3.64 -11.41
CA GLU A 61 0.71 -3.14 -10.45
C GLU A 61 0.55 -3.84 -9.09
N ARG A 62 1.02 -5.09 -9.05
CA ARG A 62 0.78 -6.02 -7.94
C ARG A 62 1.30 -5.52 -6.59
N GLU A 63 2.46 -4.90 -6.57
CA GLU A 63 3.06 -4.36 -5.34
C GLU A 63 2.20 -3.26 -4.72
N LEU A 64 1.70 -2.34 -5.55
CA LEU A 64 0.83 -1.27 -5.10
C LEU A 64 -0.53 -1.80 -4.65
N LEU A 65 -1.10 -2.79 -5.35
CA LEU A 65 -2.33 -3.45 -4.91
C LEU A 65 -2.18 -4.09 -3.52
N PHE A 66 -1.02 -4.68 -3.21
CA PHE A 66 -0.74 -5.21 -1.87
C PHE A 66 -0.64 -4.10 -0.81
N GLN A 67 0.01 -2.99 -1.13
CA GLN A 67 0.05 -1.84 -0.21
C GLN A 67 -1.36 -1.31 0.09
N MET A 68 -2.24 -1.28 -0.92
CA MET A 68 -3.64 -0.86 -0.75
C MET A 68 -4.46 -1.87 0.06
N LEU A 69 -4.22 -3.18 -0.11
CA LEU A 69 -4.85 -4.20 0.72
C LEU A 69 -4.40 -4.10 2.18
N ALA A 70 -3.10 -3.90 2.42
CA ALA A 70 -2.57 -3.68 3.76
C ALA A 70 -3.20 -2.44 4.40
N LEU A 71 -3.40 -1.37 3.61
CA LEU A 71 -4.08 -0.18 4.08
C LEU A 71 -5.54 -0.44 4.47
N ASP A 72 -6.27 -1.20 3.64
CA ASP A 72 -7.65 -1.59 3.94
C ASP A 72 -7.72 -2.43 5.23
N ASN A 73 -6.80 -3.38 5.41
CA ASN A 73 -6.66 -4.18 6.62
C ASN A 73 -6.41 -3.31 7.86
N ILE A 74 -5.56 -2.28 7.76
CA ILE A 74 -5.30 -1.35 8.87
C ILE A 74 -6.58 -0.60 9.29
N TYR A 75 -7.38 -0.13 8.33
CA TYR A 75 -8.59 0.63 8.64
C TYR A 75 -9.77 -0.24 9.09
N ASN A 76 -9.93 -1.42 8.50
CA ASN A 76 -11.08 -2.29 8.73
C ASN A 76 -10.85 -3.35 9.81
N ALA A 77 -9.61 -3.56 10.24
CA ALA A 77 -9.27 -4.54 11.27
C ALA A 77 -8.48 -3.93 12.46
N PRO A 78 -8.88 -2.77 13.03
CA PRO A 78 -8.11 -2.10 14.09
C PRO A 78 -8.05 -2.91 15.40
N GLN A 79 -9.03 -3.80 15.63
CA GLN A 79 -9.06 -4.73 16.77
C GLN A 79 -8.52 -6.12 16.43
N ALA A 80 -8.23 -6.39 15.16
CA ALA A 80 -7.54 -7.60 14.81
C ALA A 80 -6.08 -7.44 15.26
N ARG A 81 -5.77 -8.11 16.37
CA ARG A 81 -4.41 -8.55 16.75
C ARG A 81 -3.60 -7.60 17.63
N THR A 82 -4.22 -7.04 18.66
CA THR A 82 -3.49 -6.98 19.93
C THR A 82 -3.40 -8.39 20.48
N ILE A 83 -2.21 -8.98 20.44
CA ILE A 83 -1.94 -10.24 21.11
C ILE A 83 -1.83 -9.91 22.60
N PRO A 84 -2.78 -10.35 23.44
CA PRO A 84 -2.93 -9.80 24.79
C PRO A 84 -1.83 -10.27 25.75
N SER A 85 -1.13 -11.36 25.44
CA SER A 85 0.05 -11.83 26.16
C SER A 85 1.00 -12.61 25.25
N LEU A 86 2.26 -12.75 25.67
CA LEU A 86 3.28 -13.49 24.91
C LEU A 86 2.92 -14.97 24.73
N GLU A 87 2.20 -15.58 25.68
CA GLU A 87 1.77 -16.99 25.59
C GLU A 87 0.80 -17.23 24.43
N LEU A 88 0.06 -16.18 24.04
CA LEU A 88 -0.91 -16.22 22.94
C LEU A 88 -0.31 -15.78 21.61
N LEU A 89 0.99 -15.46 21.57
CA LEU A 89 1.68 -14.99 20.36
C LEU A 89 1.61 -16.01 19.23
N VAL A 90 1.94 -17.26 19.51
CA VAL A 90 1.99 -18.31 18.48
C VAL A 90 0.60 -18.56 17.87
N ALA A 91 -0.42 -18.72 18.71
CA ALA A 91 -1.80 -18.91 18.25
C ALA A 91 -2.33 -17.67 17.51
N GLY A 92 -1.99 -16.47 18.00
CA GLY A 92 -2.34 -15.20 17.37
C GLY A 92 -1.69 -15.03 16.00
N LEU A 93 -0.42 -15.45 15.83
CA LEU A 93 0.27 -15.45 14.54
C LEU A 93 -0.27 -16.51 13.59
N VAL A 94 -0.62 -17.71 14.06
CA VAL A 94 -1.25 -18.73 13.22
C VAL A 94 -2.61 -18.23 12.71
N ALA A 95 -3.46 -17.70 13.61
CA ALA A 95 -4.72 -17.08 13.22
C ALA A 95 -4.49 -15.86 12.31
N TYR A 96 -3.40 -15.11 12.50
CA TYR A 96 -3.02 -14.01 11.62
C TYR A 96 -2.86 -14.53 10.21
N LEU A 97 -1.88 -15.43 10.06
CA LEU A 97 -1.37 -15.89 8.79
C LEU A 97 -2.42 -16.73 8.07
N SER A 98 -3.23 -17.52 8.76
CA SER A 98 -4.28 -18.33 8.13
C SER A 98 -5.43 -17.53 7.54
N ARG A 99 -5.72 -16.32 8.05
CA ARG A 99 -6.82 -15.48 7.54
C ARG A 99 -6.37 -14.56 6.40
N ASP A 100 -5.19 -13.95 6.55
CA ASP A 100 -4.72 -12.85 5.70
C ASP A 100 -3.41 -13.22 4.98
N VAL A 101 -3.32 -14.42 4.37
CA VAL A 101 -2.16 -14.88 3.54
C VAL A 101 -1.83 -13.93 2.36
N ILE A 102 -2.58 -12.84 2.19
CA ILE A 102 -2.45 -11.86 1.10
C ILE A 102 -1.65 -10.61 1.54
N ASP A 103 -1.13 -10.57 2.77
CA ASP A 103 -0.18 -9.52 3.14
C ASP A 103 1.22 -9.91 2.63
N GLY A 104 1.75 -9.13 1.68
CA GLY A 104 3.10 -9.21 1.12
C GLY A 104 4.26 -9.02 2.13
N TRP A 105 4.05 -9.34 3.41
CA TRP A 105 5.09 -9.46 4.43
C TRP A 105 5.98 -10.70 4.22
N LEU A 106 5.54 -11.65 3.37
CA LEU A 106 6.34 -12.78 2.91
C LEU A 106 7.15 -12.41 1.66
N TYR A 107 8.00 -11.39 1.76
CA TYR A 107 9.19 -11.39 0.90
C TYR A 107 10.03 -12.59 1.30
N GLN A 108 10.40 -13.43 0.33
CA GLN A 108 11.41 -14.45 0.54
C GLN A 108 12.74 -13.72 0.72
N ARG A 109 13.15 -13.48 1.97
CA ARG A 109 14.49 -12.98 2.26
C ARG A 109 15.49 -14.09 1.97
N SER A 110 16.60 -13.76 1.32
CA SER A 110 17.74 -14.66 1.26
C SER A 110 18.27 -14.93 2.69
N ARG A 111 19.15 -15.92 2.87
CA ARG A 111 19.80 -16.21 4.16
C ARG A 111 20.47 -14.98 4.81
N ASP A 112 20.79 -13.97 4.01
CA ASP A 112 21.47 -12.74 4.43
C ASP A 112 20.52 -11.54 4.63
N GLY A 113 19.20 -11.75 4.54
CA GLY A 113 18.19 -10.74 4.86
C GLY A 113 17.90 -9.72 3.75
N VAL A 114 18.48 -9.88 2.55
CA VAL A 114 18.23 -9.02 1.40
C VAL A 114 16.86 -9.36 0.79
N LEU A 115 16.09 -8.31 0.44
CA LEU A 115 14.85 -8.44 -0.32
C LEU A 115 15.20 -8.87 -1.75
N VAL A 116 14.70 -10.03 -2.16
CA VAL A 116 14.83 -10.54 -3.53
C VAL A 116 13.49 -10.28 -4.24
N PRO A 117 13.48 -9.82 -5.50
CA PRO A 117 12.26 -9.61 -6.27
C PRO A 117 11.41 -10.88 -6.42
#